data_AF-A0A8K0P9H8-F1
#
_entry.id   AF-A0A8K0P9H8-F1
#
_cell.length_a   1.000
_cell.length_b   1.000
_cell.length_c   1.000
_cell.angle_alpha   90.00
_cell.angle_beta   90.00
_cell.angle_gamma   90.00
#
_symmetry.space_group_name_H-M   'P 1'
#
loop_
_entity.id
_entity.type
_entity.pdbx_description
1 polymer ?
#
loop_
_entity_poly.entity_id
_entity_poly.type
_entity_poly.pdbx_seq_one_letter_code
_entity_poly.pdbx_strand_id
1 'polypeptide(L)'
;MNILLLSMSAHLTKELGMAPGGEFRQAFSEAKKVPNCVVHLGDRPIKLTIQRALASLTWWQTLKLSWHIMSKESISKEQVERCKQRDLLEEMLEQLTGEFPAFSRVFVAERDLYLANSLQLAALPIPCPSAPLGYIPAKVVGVVGMGHVPGIVQHWGRVDQDAIPAIME
;
A
#
# COMPACT_ATOMS: atom_id res chain seq x y z
N MET A 1 -3.47 14.48 -16.75
CA MET A 1 -3.52 13.40 -15.75
C MET A 1 -2.33 12.44 -15.84
N ASN A 2 -2.07 11.83 -16.99
CA ASN A 2 -0.99 10.83 -17.15
C ASN A 2 0.41 11.35 -16.78
N ILE A 3 0.72 12.61 -17.10
CA ILE A 3 2.02 13.23 -16.75
C ILE A 3 2.20 13.37 -15.23
N LEU A 4 1.14 13.77 -14.51
CA LEU A 4 1.14 13.89 -13.05
C LEU A 4 1.33 12.53 -12.39
N LEU A 5 0.61 11.52 -12.87
CA LEU A 5 0.74 10.14 -12.38
C LEU A 5 2.12 9.56 -12.67
N LEU A 6 2.70 9.84 -13.84
CA LEU A 6 4.04 9.43 -14.22
C LEU A 6 5.12 10.15 -13.39
N SER A 7 5.04 11.47 -13.20
CA SER A 7 5.99 12.25 -12.39
C SER A 7 5.92 11.83 -10.92
N MET A 8 4.71 11.70 -10.35
CA MET A 8 4.52 11.22 -8.98
C MET A 8 4.99 9.76 -8.83
N SER A 9 4.72 8.88 -9.80
CA SER A 9 5.21 7.49 -9.77
C SER A 9 6.73 7.41 -9.90
N ALA A 10 7.34 8.24 -10.74
CA ALA A 10 8.79 8.31 -10.90
C ALA A 10 9.47 8.87 -9.65
N HIS A 11 8.91 9.93 -9.06
CA HIS A 11 9.38 10.50 -7.80
C HIS A 11 9.24 9.50 -6.65
N LEU A 12 8.08 8.86 -6.50
CA LEU A 12 7.86 7.78 -5.54
C LEU A 12 8.82 6.62 -5.76
N THR A 13 9.04 6.17 -7.00
CA THR A 13 9.96 5.07 -7.32
C THR A 13 11.42 5.43 -6.99
N LYS A 14 11.82 6.69 -7.22
CA LYS A 14 13.17 7.19 -6.92
C LYS A 14 13.43 7.28 -5.41
N GLU A 15 12.45 7.76 -4.65
CA GLU A 15 12.52 7.84 -3.18
C GLU A 15 12.33 6.45 -2.52
N LEU A 16 11.43 5.60 -3.03
CA LEU A 16 11.30 4.17 -2.67
C LEU A 16 12.53 3.35 -3.08
N GLY A 17 13.40 3.89 -3.95
CA GLY A 17 14.71 3.35 -4.29
C GLY A 17 15.68 3.31 -3.09
N MET A 18 15.40 4.07 -2.01
CA MET A 18 16.01 3.91 -0.68
C MET A 18 15.10 3.04 0.19
N ALA A 19 15.04 1.76 -0.11
CA ALA A 19 13.92 0.90 0.23
C ALA A 19 13.50 0.85 1.72
N PRO A 20 12.37 1.47 2.13
CA PRO A 20 11.60 1.01 3.28
C PRO A 20 11.15 -0.45 3.07
N GLY A 21 10.69 -1.13 4.12
CA GLY A 21 10.29 -2.55 4.03
C GLY A 21 11.42 -3.55 4.26
N GLY A 22 12.39 -3.21 5.10
CA GLY A 22 13.37 -4.18 5.61
C GLY A 22 12.69 -5.37 6.27
N GLU A 23 11.60 -5.13 7.00
CA GLU A 23 10.72 -6.16 7.56
C GLU A 23 10.14 -7.11 6.49
N PHE A 24 9.63 -6.58 5.38
CA PHE A 24 9.09 -7.39 4.29
C PHE A 24 10.17 -8.17 3.54
N ARG A 25 11.34 -7.56 3.31
CA ARG A 25 12.49 -8.26 2.70
C ARG A 25 13.00 -9.37 3.59
N GLN A 26 13.08 -9.12 4.90
CA GLN A 26 13.46 -10.13 5.88
C GLN A 26 12.44 -11.25 5.92
N ALA A 27 11.14 -10.94 5.99
CA ALA A 27 10.07 -11.92 5.95
C ALA A 27 10.12 -12.80 4.69
N PHE A 28 10.35 -12.18 3.52
CA PHE A 28 10.52 -12.90 2.27
C PHE A 28 11.76 -13.82 2.26
N SER A 29 12.88 -13.34 2.82
CA SER A 29 14.11 -14.12 2.97
C SER A 29 13.90 -15.33 3.89
N GLU A 30 13.21 -15.15 5.03
CA GLU A 30 12.90 -16.25 5.95
C GLU A 30 11.88 -17.23 5.37
N ALA A 31 10.85 -16.75 4.66
CA ALA A 31 9.85 -17.60 4.00
C ALA A 31 10.50 -18.57 3.01
N LYS A 32 11.52 -18.12 2.25
CA LYS A 32 12.29 -18.96 1.31
C LYS A 32 13.05 -20.10 1.98
N LYS A 33 13.34 -20.02 3.28
CA LYS A 33 14.02 -21.09 4.03
C LYS A 33 13.05 -22.17 4.50
N VAL A 34 11.74 -21.92 4.46
CA VAL A 34 10.72 -22.85 4.91
C VAL A 34 10.23 -23.72 3.74
N PRO A 35 10.34 -25.06 3.83
CA PRO A 35 9.87 -25.95 2.77
C PRO A 35 8.37 -25.75 2.47
N ASN A 36 8.02 -25.72 1.19
CA ASN A 36 6.64 -25.56 0.70
C ASN A 36 5.94 -24.27 1.18
N CYS A 37 6.69 -23.25 1.61
CA CYS A 37 6.12 -21.96 1.96
C CYS A 37 5.78 -21.16 0.69
N VAL A 38 4.50 -20.81 0.53
CA VAL A 38 4.03 -19.97 -0.57
C VAL A 38 4.03 -18.52 -0.11
N VAL A 39 4.68 -17.65 -0.89
CA VAL A 39 4.67 -16.20 -0.64
C VAL A 39 3.52 -15.57 -1.39
N HIS A 40 2.67 -14.84 -0.67
CA HIS A 40 1.58 -14.04 -1.23
C HIS A 40 1.87 -12.55 -1.01
N LEU A 41 1.92 -11.78 -2.08
CA LEU A 41 1.94 -10.31 -2.02
C LEU A 41 0.52 -9.80 -1.80
N GLY A 42 0.10 -9.66 -0.55
CA GLY A 42 -1.28 -9.37 -0.16
C GLY A 42 -1.69 -7.90 -0.17
N ASP A 43 -0.81 -6.97 -0.55
CA ASP A 43 -1.11 -5.53 -0.58
C ASP A 43 -1.68 -5.10 -1.94
N ARG A 44 -2.37 -3.97 -1.95
CA ARG A 44 -2.93 -3.36 -3.15
C ARG A 44 -1.81 -2.82 -4.05
N PRO A 45 -1.89 -3.01 -5.38
CA PRO A 45 -0.90 -2.44 -6.29
C PRO A 45 -0.76 -0.93 -6.10
N ILE A 46 0.46 -0.46 -5.79
CA ILE A 46 0.71 0.95 -5.46
C ILE A 46 0.28 1.92 -6.59
N LYS A 47 0.40 1.50 -7.86
CA LYS A 47 -0.06 2.28 -9.02
C LYS A 47 -1.56 2.58 -8.95
N LEU A 48 -2.36 1.58 -8.58
CA LEU A 48 -3.80 1.73 -8.39
C LEU A 48 -4.10 2.60 -7.16
N THR A 49 -3.31 2.46 -6.09
CA THR A 49 -3.38 3.36 -4.91
C THR A 49 -3.19 4.82 -5.28
N ILE A 50 -2.13 5.12 -6.02
CA ILE A 50 -1.83 6.47 -6.51
C ILE A 50 -2.92 6.96 -7.45
N GLN A 51 -3.37 6.14 -8.41
CA GLN A 51 -4.39 6.52 -9.38
C GLN A 51 -5.70 6.92 -8.69
N ARG A 52 -6.16 6.12 -7.72
CA ARG A 52 -7.39 6.40 -6.96
C ARG A 52 -7.23 7.61 -6.05
N ALA A 53 -6.07 7.80 -5.43
CA ALA A 53 -5.79 8.99 -4.63
C ALA A 53 -5.85 10.26 -5.49
N LEU A 54 -5.34 10.22 -6.72
CA LEU A 54 -5.44 11.34 -7.66
C LEU A 54 -6.87 11.54 -8.17
N ALA A 55 -7.61 10.45 -8.42
CA ALA A 55 -9.01 10.53 -8.85
C ALA A 55 -9.96 11.05 -7.76
N SER A 56 -9.60 10.92 -6.48
CA SER A 56 -10.39 11.43 -5.36
C SER A 56 -10.20 12.93 -5.12
N LEU A 57 -9.31 13.60 -5.86
CA LEU A 57 -9.07 15.03 -5.77
C LEU A 57 -10.09 15.85 -6.55
N THR A 58 -10.49 16.97 -5.98
CA THR A 58 -11.20 18.02 -6.71
C THR A 58 -10.25 18.74 -7.69
N TRP A 59 -10.81 19.47 -8.67
CA TRP A 59 -10.03 20.23 -9.64
C TRP A 59 -9.05 21.21 -8.99
N TRP A 60 -9.47 21.90 -7.91
CA TRP A 60 -8.61 22.82 -7.15
C TRP A 60 -7.45 22.10 -6.46
N GLN A 61 -7.73 20.94 -5.87
CA GLN A 61 -6.72 20.12 -5.20
C GLN A 61 -5.72 19.54 -6.21
N THR A 62 -6.19 19.12 -7.38
CA THR A 62 -5.35 18.63 -8.49
C THR A 62 -4.45 19.73 -9.03
N LEU A 63 -4.94 20.97 -9.18
CA LEU A 63 -4.12 22.13 -9.57
C LEU A 63 -3.05 22.46 -8.53
N LYS A 64 -3.41 22.48 -7.24
CA LYS A 64 -2.47 22.72 -6.13
C LYS A 64 -1.38 21.64 -6.08
N LEU A 65 -1.76 20.38 -6.21
CA LEU A 65 -0.82 19.25 -6.26
C LEU A 65 0.11 19.32 -7.48
N SER A 66 -0.43 19.67 -8.65
CA SER A 66 0.37 19.84 -9.87
C SER A 66 1.40 20.95 -9.71
N TRP A 67 1.01 22.08 -9.11
CA TRP A 67 1.92 23.18 -8.80
C TRP A 67 3.04 22.74 -7.85
N HIS A 68 2.72 22.01 -6.77
CA HIS A 68 3.72 21.49 -5.83
C HIS A 68 4.72 20.55 -6.50
N ILE A 69 4.25 19.59 -7.30
CA ILE A 69 5.13 18.65 -7.99
C ILE A 69 6.04 19.37 -9.00
N MET A 70 5.49 20.29 -9.81
CA MET A 70 6.28 21.08 -10.76
C MET A 70 7.29 22.01 -10.07
N SER A 71 6.94 22.58 -8.93
CA SER A 71 7.85 23.44 -8.14
C SER A 71 9.00 22.66 -7.50
N LYS A 72 8.83 21.36 -7.24
CA LYS A 72 9.88 20.47 -6.71
C LYS A 72 10.76 19.85 -7.81
N GLU A 73 10.47 20.00 -9.10
CA GLU A 73 11.38 19.54 -10.16
C GLU A 73 12.60 20.49 -10.38
N SER A 74 12.65 21.66 -9.74
CA SER A 74 13.81 22.59 -9.75
C SER A 74 14.78 22.41 -8.58
N ILE A 75 14.81 21.23 -7.94
CA ILE A 75 15.69 20.94 -6.81
C ILE A 75 17.15 20.86 -7.27
N SER A 76 17.97 21.84 -6.84
CA SER A 76 19.42 21.88 -7.10
C SER A 76 20.15 20.77 -6.34
N LYS A 77 21.36 20.42 -6.82
CA LYS A 77 22.19 19.32 -6.27
C LYS A 77 22.46 19.47 -4.77
N GLU A 78 22.41 20.69 -4.23
CA GLU A 78 22.63 20.99 -2.82
C GLU A 78 21.50 20.51 -1.89
N GLN A 79 20.26 20.35 -2.39
CA GLN A 79 19.16 19.77 -1.61
C GLN A 79 19.13 18.24 -1.68
N VAL A 80 19.75 17.64 -2.70
CA VAL A 80 19.85 16.18 -2.89
C VAL A 80 20.67 15.51 -1.77
N GLU A 81 21.68 16.19 -1.22
CA GLU A 81 22.46 15.69 -0.07
C GLU A 81 21.71 15.81 1.26
N ARG A 82 20.80 16.78 1.42
CA ARG A 82 19.88 16.86 2.57
C ARG A 82 18.70 15.89 2.46
N CYS A 83 18.36 15.41 1.25
CA CYS A 83 17.28 14.45 0.99
C CYS A 83 17.68 12.97 1.16
N LYS A 84 18.80 12.68 1.82
CA LYS A 84 19.14 11.30 2.26
C LYS A 84 18.27 10.78 3.41
N GLN A 85 17.24 11.51 3.82
CA GLN A 85 16.34 11.10 4.88
C GLN A 85 15.03 10.59 4.28
N ARG A 86 14.64 9.42 4.77
CA ARG A 86 13.42 8.65 4.49
C ARG A 86 12.12 9.45 4.70
N ASP A 87 12.25 10.70 5.14
CA ASP A 87 11.20 11.58 5.61
C ASP A 87 10.50 12.35 4.49
N LEU A 88 11.06 12.53 3.28
CA LEU A 88 10.42 13.41 2.28
C LEU A 88 9.09 12.87 1.74
N LEU A 89 8.97 11.55 1.53
CA LEU A 89 7.73 10.92 1.09
C LEU A 89 6.70 10.84 2.21
N GLU A 90 7.16 10.55 3.42
CA GLU A 90 6.32 10.46 4.61
C GLU A 90 5.81 11.85 4.98
N GLU A 91 6.66 12.87 4.92
CA GLU A 91 6.34 14.29 5.11
C GLU A 91 5.46 14.83 3.97
N MET A 92 5.65 14.38 2.73
CA MET A 92 4.70 14.68 1.65
C MET A 92 3.35 13.99 1.88
N LEU A 93 3.32 12.71 2.27
CA LEU A 93 2.08 12.01 2.59
C LEU A 93 1.40 12.59 3.84
N GLU A 94 2.14 13.06 4.84
CA GLU A 94 1.64 13.75 6.04
C GLU A 94 1.11 15.14 5.71
N GLN A 95 1.85 15.95 4.94
CA GLN A 95 1.36 17.23 4.44
C GLN A 95 0.11 17.04 3.55
N LEU A 96 0.11 16.01 2.70
CA LEU A 96 -1.02 15.69 1.85
C LEU A 96 -2.19 15.08 2.61
N THR A 97 -1.99 14.31 3.69
CA THR A 97 -3.10 13.79 4.51
C THR A 97 -3.69 14.86 5.41
N GLY A 98 -2.89 15.82 5.88
CA GLY A 98 -3.36 17.00 6.61
C GLY A 98 -4.16 17.97 5.72
N GLU A 99 -3.73 18.17 4.46
CA GLU A 99 -4.40 19.08 3.52
C GLU A 99 -5.51 18.43 2.67
N PHE A 100 -5.45 17.11 2.44
CA PHE A 100 -6.37 16.37 1.55
C PHE A 100 -6.93 15.13 2.28
N PRO A 101 -8.08 15.26 2.97
CA PRO A 101 -8.72 14.14 3.67
C PRO A 101 -9.02 12.93 2.78
N ALA A 102 -9.19 13.18 1.48
CA ALA A 102 -9.39 12.15 0.46
C ALA A 102 -8.20 11.18 0.33
N PHE A 103 -6.98 11.61 0.68
CA PHE A 103 -5.79 10.76 0.69
C PHE A 103 -5.80 9.79 1.87
N SER A 104 -6.24 10.23 3.05
CA SER A 104 -6.39 9.34 4.22
C SER A 104 -7.36 8.20 3.92
N ARG A 105 -8.48 8.50 3.24
CA ARG A 105 -9.42 7.47 2.78
C ARG A 105 -8.74 6.43 1.88
N VAL A 106 -7.98 6.84 0.86
CA VAL A 106 -7.42 5.90 -0.14
C VAL A 106 -6.16 5.18 0.37
N PHE A 107 -5.23 5.89 1.01
CA PHE A 107 -3.95 5.31 1.45
C PHE A 107 -4.06 4.53 2.76
N VAL A 108 -5.08 4.81 3.57
CA VAL A 108 -5.30 4.13 4.86
C VAL A 108 -6.58 3.30 4.78
N ALA A 109 -7.76 3.90 4.80
CA ALA A 109 -9.01 3.14 4.99
C ALA A 109 -9.30 2.09 3.90
N GLU A 110 -9.19 2.45 2.61
CA GLU A 110 -9.36 1.49 1.51
C GLU A 110 -8.28 0.40 1.52
N ARG A 111 -7.06 0.78 1.92
CA ARG A 111 -5.92 -0.14 1.94
C ARG A 111 -6.01 -1.12 3.12
N ASP A 112 -6.48 -0.67 4.27
CA ASP A 112 -6.78 -1.50 5.44
C ASP A 112 -7.87 -2.53 5.11
N LEU A 113 -8.95 -2.09 4.44
CA LEU A 113 -10.00 -2.98 3.95
C LEU A 113 -9.45 -4.06 3.01
N TYR A 114 -8.61 -3.66 2.04
CA TYR A 114 -7.98 -4.59 1.11
C TYR A 114 -7.03 -5.58 1.81
N LEU A 115 -6.19 -5.10 2.72
CA LEU A 115 -5.25 -5.93 3.48
C LEU A 115 -5.99 -6.94 4.36
N ALA A 116 -7.04 -6.51 5.05
CA ALA A 116 -7.89 -7.37 5.85
C ALA A 116 -8.55 -8.46 5.00
N ASN A 117 -9.02 -8.11 3.80
CA ASN A 117 -9.59 -9.07 2.85
C ASN A 117 -8.55 -10.08 2.38
N SER A 118 -7.38 -9.61 1.94
CA SER A 118 -6.31 -10.47 1.44
C SER A 118 -5.83 -11.49 2.48
N LEU A 119 -5.66 -11.04 3.73
CA LEU A 119 -5.29 -11.93 4.83
C LEU A 119 -6.37 -12.96 5.14
N GLN A 120 -7.65 -12.58 5.09
CA GLN A 120 -8.76 -13.52 5.30
C GLN A 120 -8.83 -14.56 4.19
N LEU A 121 -8.70 -14.16 2.93
CA LEU A 121 -8.66 -15.08 1.79
C LEU A 121 -7.47 -16.03 1.89
N ALA A 122 -6.29 -15.54 2.30
CA ALA A 122 -5.11 -16.37 2.51
C ALA A 122 -5.29 -17.39 3.65
N ALA A 123 -6.09 -17.05 4.67
CA ALA A 123 -6.37 -17.90 5.82
C ALA A 123 -7.51 -18.91 5.60
N LEU A 124 -8.16 -18.91 4.43
CA LEU A 124 -9.22 -19.86 4.15
C LEU A 124 -8.69 -21.31 4.16
N PRO A 125 -9.46 -22.28 4.69
CA PRO A 125 -9.06 -23.68 4.65
C PRO A 125 -8.88 -24.17 3.21
N ILE A 126 -7.87 -25.02 3.00
CA ILE A 126 -7.56 -25.57 1.68
C ILE A 126 -8.45 -26.80 1.46
N PRO A 127 -9.34 -26.81 0.45
CA PRO A 127 -10.18 -27.98 0.17
C PRO A 127 -9.32 -29.20 -0.13
N CYS A 128 -9.59 -30.31 0.55
CA CYS A 128 -8.83 -31.55 0.41
C CYS A 128 -9.75 -32.76 0.67
N PRO A 129 -10.38 -33.32 -0.37
CA PRO A 129 -11.34 -34.42 -0.22
C PRO A 129 -10.77 -35.68 0.44
N SER A 130 -9.44 -35.86 0.37
CA SER A 130 -8.72 -36.97 0.99
C SER A 130 -8.39 -36.74 2.47
N ALA A 131 -8.56 -35.52 3.00
CA ALA A 131 -8.33 -35.23 4.41
C ALA A 131 -9.55 -35.67 5.26
N PRO A 132 -9.36 -36.10 6.52
CA PRO A 132 -10.47 -36.54 7.39
C PRO A 132 -11.58 -35.49 7.60
N LEU A 133 -11.24 -34.21 7.52
CA LEU A 133 -12.18 -33.09 7.69
C LEU A 133 -12.70 -32.54 6.35
N GLY A 134 -12.28 -33.11 5.21
CA GLY A 134 -12.55 -32.59 3.86
C GLY A 134 -11.75 -31.33 3.49
N TYR A 135 -10.92 -30.82 4.41
CA TYR A 135 -10.03 -29.69 4.19
C TYR A 135 -8.79 -29.76 5.08
N ILE A 136 -7.77 -28.96 4.74
CA ILE A 136 -6.56 -28.74 5.54
C ILE A 136 -6.61 -27.33 6.11
N PRO A 137 -6.50 -27.13 7.44
CA PRO A 137 -6.40 -25.80 8.02
C PRO A 137 -5.20 -25.03 7.46
N ALA A 138 -5.41 -23.79 7.05
CA ALA A 138 -4.32 -22.92 6.60
C ALA A 138 -3.49 -22.44 7.80
N LYS A 139 -2.17 -22.41 7.62
CA LYS A 139 -1.23 -21.75 8.54
C LYS A 139 -0.60 -20.57 7.81
N VAL A 140 -0.95 -19.36 8.25
CA VAL A 140 -0.54 -18.11 7.58
C VAL A 140 0.19 -17.23 8.56
N VAL A 141 1.27 -16.61 8.10
CA VAL A 141 1.96 -15.52 8.79
C VAL A 141 1.78 -14.27 7.94
N GLY A 142 0.97 -13.33 8.43
CA GLY A 142 0.81 -12.02 7.80
C GLY A 142 1.87 -11.05 8.29
N VAL A 143 2.61 -10.45 7.37
CA VAL A 143 3.57 -9.37 7.68
C VAL A 143 3.00 -8.08 7.10
N VAL A 144 2.67 -7.13 7.97
CA VAL A 144 2.00 -5.88 7.62
C VAL A 144 2.67 -4.71 8.33
N GLY A 145 2.60 -3.53 7.74
CA GLY A 145 3.10 -2.31 8.37
C GLY A 145 2.26 -1.96 9.61
N MET A 146 2.91 -1.51 10.68
CA MET A 146 2.27 -1.26 11.98
C MET A 146 1.07 -0.31 11.90
N GLY A 147 1.13 0.71 11.03
CA GLY A 147 0.05 1.68 10.83
C GLY A 147 -1.26 1.08 10.31
N HIS A 148 -1.22 -0.08 9.65
CA HIS A 148 -2.41 -0.76 9.11
C HIS A 148 -3.05 -1.74 10.10
N VAL A 149 -2.36 -2.10 11.18
CA VAL A 149 -2.84 -3.09 12.15
C VAL A 149 -4.21 -2.71 12.75
N PRO A 150 -4.45 -1.47 13.20
CA PRO A 150 -5.74 -1.09 13.76
C PRO A 150 -6.91 -1.29 12.77
N GLY A 151 -6.74 -0.87 11.52
CA GLY A 151 -7.75 -1.03 10.48
C GLY A 151 -7.98 -2.49 10.09
N ILE A 152 -6.91 -3.30 10.01
CA ILE A 152 -7.03 -4.75 9.77
C ILE A 152 -7.87 -5.41 10.87
N VAL A 153 -7.59 -5.10 12.14
CA VAL A 153 -8.34 -5.63 13.29
C VAL A 153 -9.81 -5.18 13.23
N GLN A 154 -10.06 -3.92 12.89
CA GLN A 154 -11.42 -3.38 12.77
C GLN A 154 -12.25 -4.12 11.71
N HIS A 155 -11.64 -4.42 10.56
CA HIS A 155 -12.29 -5.09 9.43
C HIS A 155 -12.27 -6.62 9.49
N TRP A 156 -11.53 -7.21 10.43
CA TRP A 156 -11.38 -8.67 10.51
C TRP A 156 -12.74 -9.38 10.69
N GLY A 157 -13.08 -10.28 9.75
CA GLY A 157 -14.36 -11.00 9.74
C GLY A 157 -15.59 -10.14 9.41
N ARG A 158 -15.38 -8.87 9.01
CA ARG A 158 -16.44 -7.89 8.68
C ARG A 158 -16.24 -7.26 7.31
N VAL A 159 -15.33 -7.80 6.50
CA VAL A 159 -15.08 -7.31 5.15
C VAL A 159 -16.33 -7.57 4.31
N ASP A 160 -16.90 -6.50 3.77
CA ASP A 160 -17.89 -6.60 2.70
C ASP A 160 -17.16 -6.94 1.39
N GLN A 161 -17.41 -8.14 0.88
CA GLN A 161 -16.77 -8.63 -0.35
C GLN A 161 -17.20 -7.83 -1.58
N ASP A 162 -18.40 -7.25 -1.57
CA ASP A 162 -18.93 -6.44 -2.68
C ASP A 162 -18.25 -5.06 -2.74
N ALA A 163 -17.64 -4.62 -1.64
CA ALA A 163 -16.88 -3.37 -1.58
C ALA A 163 -15.47 -3.49 -2.19
N ILE A 164 -14.93 -4.71 -2.34
CA ILE A 164 -13.55 -4.94 -2.81
C ILE A 164 -13.36 -4.56 -4.29
N PRO A 165 -14.24 -4.94 -5.23
CA PRO A 165 -14.12 -4.50 -6.63
C PRO A 165 -14.09 -2.98 -6.76
N ALA A 166 -14.91 -2.26 -5.97
CA ALA A 166 -15.01 -0.80 -6.02
C ALA A 166 -13.72 -0.06 -5.59
N ILE A 167 -12.83 -0.72 -4.84
CA ILE A 167 -11.51 -0.20 -4.47
C ILE A 167 -10.36 -0.73 -5.34
N MET A 168 -10.70 -1.56 -6.33
CA MET A 168 -9.79 -2.20 -7.30
C MET A 168 -9.88 -1.61 -8.71
N GLU A 169 -10.85 -0.73 -8.97
CA GLU A 169 -11.06 0.04 -10.21
C GLU A 169 -10.54 1.48 -10.08
#